data_AF-A0A4Y2EQ15-F1
#
_entry.id   AF-A0A4Y2EQ15-F1
#
_cell.length_a   1.000
_cell.length_b   1.000
_cell.length_c   1.000
_cell.angle_alpha   90.00
_cell.angle_beta   90.00
_cell.angle_gamma   90.00
#
_symmetry.space_group_name_H-M   'P 1'
#
loop_
_entity.id
_entity.type
_entity.pdbx_description
1 polymer ?
#
loop_
_entity_poly.entity_id
_entity_poly.type
_entity_poly.pdbx_seq_one_letter_code
_entity_poly.pdbx_strand_id
1 'polypeptide(L)'
;MFEPKIFCFAAALALLASAATADIDEYQCQDIYEYDASVRGTVSSPFYGERQYHDGLWCEYRIRSPEGTRIKVTFKDFDVEPPDVLVVYGKDKKTDLGSFTGFENPKPIVSNEGENEIRLLFGTDSMIAGRGFLLEYESGPNIQLCDSGYLECANRNCYKPDQKCNGVDECGDGTDEENCNIPVIIEPEECGVQDITPKTIYDPSSDRMVGGEPAIPNSWPWQVSLQSRGSQFNGHFCGGSLINNQWVLTATHCVVG
;
A
#
# COMPACT_ATOMS: atom_id res chain seq x y z
N MET A 1 -8.99 63.83 62.00
CA MET A 1 -9.76 64.33 60.86
C MET A 1 -10.36 63.11 60.20
N PHE A 2 -11.69 62.96 60.30
CA PHE A 2 -12.50 61.82 59.87
C PHE A 2 -12.71 61.85 58.33
N GLU A 3 -12.48 60.69 57.68
CA GLU A 3 -13.15 59.97 56.55
C GLU A 3 -14.09 60.68 55.53
N PRO A 4 -14.53 60.06 54.39
CA PRO A 4 -13.92 59.03 53.48
C PRO A 4 -14.22 59.21 51.94
N LYS A 5 -13.55 58.37 51.12
CA LYS A 5 -13.82 57.72 49.79
C LYS A 5 -14.72 58.36 48.70
N ILE A 6 -14.27 58.27 47.42
CA ILE A 6 -15.00 57.77 46.22
C ILE A 6 -13.98 57.36 45.11
N PHE A 7 -14.31 56.30 44.35
CA PHE A 7 -13.49 55.55 43.39
C PHE A 7 -13.77 55.90 41.90
N CYS A 8 -12.83 55.47 41.03
CA CYS A 8 -12.92 55.16 39.58
C CYS A 8 -12.88 56.31 38.53
N PHE A 9 -11.88 56.27 37.63
CA PHE A 9 -11.98 55.60 36.31
C PHE A 9 -10.60 55.56 35.63
N ALA A 10 -10.24 54.41 35.06
CA ALA A 10 -9.03 54.23 34.24
C ALA A 10 -9.32 54.60 32.78
N ALA A 11 -8.42 55.35 32.15
CA ALA A 11 -8.46 55.68 30.73
C ALA A 11 -7.32 54.97 30.00
N ALA A 12 -7.68 54.33 28.88
CA ALA A 12 -6.81 53.57 27.99
C ALA A 12 -6.00 54.48 27.05
N LEU A 13 -4.79 54.06 26.66
CA LEU A 13 -4.17 54.48 25.40
C LEU A 13 -3.22 53.40 24.84
N ALA A 14 -3.67 52.84 23.73
CA ALA A 14 -3.00 52.13 22.63
C ALA A 14 -1.58 51.55 22.84
N LEU A 15 -1.50 50.22 22.88
CA LEU A 15 -0.34 49.46 22.39
C LEU A 15 -0.75 48.83 21.05
N LEU A 16 -0.03 49.20 19.99
CA LEU A 16 -0.10 48.57 18.67
C LEU A 16 0.32 47.10 18.83
N ALA A 17 -0.65 46.19 18.85
CA ALA A 17 -0.38 44.79 18.61
C ALA A 17 -0.03 44.65 17.12
N SER A 18 1.26 44.46 16.85
CA SER A 18 1.71 43.88 15.59
C SER A 18 0.92 42.60 15.39
N ALA A 19 0.11 42.54 14.33
CA ALA A 19 -0.43 41.29 13.84
C ALA A 19 0.78 40.40 13.53
N ALA A 20 1.10 39.50 14.45
CA ALA A 20 1.94 38.36 14.14
C ALA A 20 1.23 37.65 12.99
N THR A 21 1.93 37.58 11.87
CA THR A 21 1.57 36.85 10.66
C THR A 21 0.99 35.49 11.04
N ALA A 22 -0.33 35.34 10.91
CA ALA A 22 -0.95 34.04 10.75
C ALA A 22 -0.57 33.58 9.35
N ASP A 23 0.56 32.87 9.20
CA ASP A 23 0.95 32.23 7.93
C ASP A 23 2.18 31.31 8.11
N ILE A 24 2.16 30.45 9.13
CA ILE A 24 3.08 29.31 9.25
C ILE A 24 2.26 28.13 9.83
N ASP A 25 2.17 27.02 9.08
CA ASP A 25 1.57 25.71 9.39
C ASP A 25 0.09 25.40 9.04
N GLU A 26 -0.38 25.72 7.82
CA GLU A 26 -1.57 25.06 7.21
C GLU A 26 -1.17 23.90 6.25
N TYR A 27 0.12 23.56 6.17
CA TYR A 27 0.68 22.69 5.12
C TYR A 27 1.08 21.28 5.56
N GLN A 28 0.79 20.88 6.79
CA GLN A 28 1.03 19.52 7.23
C GLN A 28 -0.28 18.91 7.68
N CYS A 29 -0.53 17.70 7.19
CA CYS A 29 -1.63 16.87 7.65
C CYS A 29 -1.74 16.92 9.18
N GLN A 30 -2.97 16.99 9.69
CA GLN A 30 -3.19 16.88 11.14
C GLN A 30 -2.61 15.54 11.63
N ASP A 31 -2.23 15.48 12.91
CA ASP A 31 -1.58 14.28 13.49
C ASP A 31 -2.33 12.99 13.12
N ILE A 32 -3.68 12.98 13.19
CA ILE A 32 -4.55 11.87 12.74
C ILE A 32 -5.94 12.40 12.32
N TYR A 33 -6.41 12.03 11.13
CA TYR A 33 -7.81 12.22 10.71
C TYR A 33 -8.69 11.04 11.18
N GLU A 34 -9.65 11.28 12.07
CA GLU A 34 -10.56 10.23 12.58
C GLU A 34 -11.90 10.20 11.84
N TYR A 35 -12.36 9.00 11.49
CA TYR A 35 -13.62 8.72 10.80
C TYR A 35 -14.41 7.66 11.55
N ASP A 36 -15.71 7.90 11.70
CA ASP A 36 -16.67 6.93 12.23
C ASP A 36 -17.34 6.18 11.08
N ALA A 37 -17.12 4.87 11.03
CA ALA A 37 -17.70 3.92 10.09
C ALA A 37 -18.99 3.29 10.58
N SER A 38 -19.59 3.76 11.69
CA SER A 38 -20.97 3.44 12.06
C SER A 38 -21.98 3.83 10.97
N VAL A 39 -21.61 4.80 10.12
CA VAL A 39 -22.29 5.19 8.89
C VAL A 39 -21.33 5.10 7.70
N ARG A 40 -21.88 4.99 6.49
CA ARG A 40 -21.07 5.08 5.27
C ARG A 40 -20.47 6.48 5.12
N GLY A 41 -19.26 6.57 4.60
CA GLY A 41 -18.58 7.84 4.37
C GLY A 41 -17.43 7.71 3.38
N THR A 42 -16.72 8.81 3.20
CA THR A 42 -15.60 8.90 2.26
C THR A 42 -14.35 9.47 2.91
N VAL A 43 -13.19 9.01 2.45
CA VAL A 43 -11.87 9.54 2.82
C VAL A 43 -11.18 9.98 1.54
N SER A 44 -10.60 11.18 1.55
CA SER A 44 -9.84 11.70 0.42
C SER A 44 -8.48 12.19 0.84
N SER A 45 -7.53 12.18 -0.09
CA SER A 45 -6.23 12.83 0.10
C SER A 45 -6.42 14.35 0.29
N PRO A 46 -5.44 15.06 0.89
CA PRO A 46 -5.50 16.51 1.01
C PRO A 46 -5.61 17.15 -0.38
N PHE A 47 -6.42 18.21 -0.49
CA PHE A 47 -6.69 18.94 -1.74
C PHE A 47 -7.37 18.15 -2.87
N TYR A 48 -7.84 16.92 -2.62
CA TYR A 48 -8.54 16.12 -3.63
C TYR A 48 -9.74 16.88 -4.21
N GLY A 49 -9.82 16.94 -5.55
CA GLY A 49 -10.88 17.65 -6.28
C GLY A 49 -10.65 19.16 -6.46
N GLU A 50 -9.69 19.76 -5.75
CA GLU A 50 -9.30 21.17 -5.91
C GLU A 50 -8.02 21.30 -6.74
N ARG A 51 -7.00 20.49 -6.42
CA ARG A 51 -5.70 20.45 -7.09
C ARG A 51 -5.01 19.10 -6.84
N GLN A 52 -3.82 18.93 -7.41
CA GLN A 52 -2.94 17.80 -7.06
C GLN A 52 -2.51 17.91 -5.59
N TYR A 53 -2.23 16.76 -4.96
CA TYR A 53 -1.73 16.74 -3.59
C TYR A 53 -0.34 17.37 -3.49
N HIS A 54 0.10 17.67 -2.28
CA HIS A 54 1.41 18.29 -2.05
C HIS A 54 2.51 17.26 -1.84
N ASP A 55 3.74 17.70 -2.08
CA ASP A 55 4.94 16.92 -1.87
C ASP A 55 5.30 16.95 -0.36
N GLY A 56 5.93 15.90 0.15
CA GLY A 56 6.39 15.78 1.54
C GLY A 56 5.27 15.61 2.56
N LEU A 57 4.09 15.12 2.13
CA LEU A 57 2.96 14.81 2.98
C LEU A 57 3.19 13.53 3.77
N TRP A 58 2.71 13.55 5.00
CA TRP A 58 2.65 12.39 5.89
C TRP A 58 1.32 12.42 6.64
N CYS A 59 0.32 11.75 6.09
CA CYS A 59 -1.07 11.87 6.53
C CYS A 59 -1.56 10.53 7.07
N GLU A 60 -1.98 10.52 8.35
CA GLU A 60 -2.59 9.35 8.97
C GLU A 60 -4.11 9.48 9.03
N TYR A 61 -4.82 8.45 8.59
CA TYR A 61 -6.26 8.34 8.70
C TYR A 61 -6.64 7.14 9.55
N ARG A 62 -7.65 7.29 10.40
CA ARG A 62 -8.17 6.24 11.28
C ARG A 62 -9.66 6.09 11.09
N ILE A 63 -10.07 4.94 10.58
CA ILE A 63 -11.48 4.59 10.41
C ILE A 63 -11.85 3.58 11.49
N ARG A 64 -12.80 3.91 12.36
CA ARG A 64 -13.30 2.99 13.41
C ARG A 64 -14.76 2.68 13.21
N SER A 65 -15.15 1.44 13.49
CA SER A 65 -16.53 0.97 13.45
C SER A 65 -16.94 0.35 14.80
N PRO A 66 -18.24 0.14 15.06
CA PRO A 66 -18.70 -0.55 16.26
C PRO A 66 -18.09 -1.96 16.41
N GLU A 67 -17.96 -2.45 17.64
CA GLU A 67 -17.47 -3.81 17.89
C GLU A 67 -18.37 -4.87 17.24
N GLY A 68 -17.77 -5.95 16.75
CA GLY A 68 -18.48 -7.01 16.02
C GLY A 68 -18.82 -6.66 14.57
N THR A 69 -18.31 -5.54 14.06
CA THR A 69 -18.39 -5.19 12.63
C THR A 69 -17.01 -5.22 11.98
N ARG A 70 -16.98 -5.40 10.66
CA ARG A 70 -15.80 -5.26 9.81
C ARG A 70 -15.96 -4.04 8.91
N ILE A 71 -14.85 -3.45 8.50
CA ILE A 71 -14.81 -2.27 7.63
C ILE A 71 -14.37 -2.72 6.24
N LYS A 72 -15.13 -2.32 5.22
CA LYS A 72 -14.74 -2.42 3.80
C LYS A 72 -14.40 -1.04 3.28
N VAL A 73 -13.26 -0.92 2.60
CA VAL A 73 -12.82 0.29 1.92
C VAL A 73 -12.76 0.01 0.43
N THR A 74 -13.41 0.85 -0.36
CA THR A 74 -13.51 0.76 -1.82
C THR A 74 -12.88 2.00 -2.45
N PHE A 75 -11.96 1.79 -3.39
CA PHE A 75 -11.31 2.86 -4.14
C PHE A 75 -12.25 3.37 -5.24
N LYS A 76 -12.64 4.65 -5.18
CA LYS A 76 -13.49 5.29 -6.19
C LYS A 76 -12.67 6.01 -7.25
N ASP A 77 -11.58 6.64 -6.84
CA ASP A 77 -10.60 7.29 -7.71
C ASP A 77 -9.22 7.15 -7.05
N PHE A 78 -8.20 6.88 -7.85
CA PHE A 78 -6.85 6.63 -7.38
C PHE A 78 -5.83 7.08 -8.42
N ASP A 79 -4.94 7.96 -8.01
CA ASP A 79 -3.89 8.55 -8.84
C ASP A 79 -2.77 9.05 -7.92
N VAL A 80 -1.93 8.11 -7.50
CA VAL A 80 -0.79 8.31 -6.60
C VAL A 80 0.47 7.96 -7.37
N GLU A 81 1.39 8.91 -7.50
CA GLU A 81 2.59 8.75 -8.32
C GLU A 81 3.65 7.91 -7.58
N PRO A 82 4.33 6.93 -8.20
CA PRO A 82 5.47 6.26 -7.57
C PRO A 82 6.70 7.18 -7.59
N PRO A 83 7.27 7.57 -6.43
CA PRO A 83 7.43 6.71 -5.25
C PRO A 83 6.45 6.98 -4.08
N ASP A 84 5.48 7.89 -4.24
CA ASP A 84 4.40 8.09 -3.27
C ASP A 84 3.58 6.82 -3.08
N VAL A 85 3.03 6.69 -1.87
CA VAL A 85 2.37 5.46 -1.46
C VAL A 85 1.23 5.71 -0.50
N LEU A 86 0.11 5.00 -0.73
CA LEU A 86 -0.93 4.80 0.25
C LEU A 86 -0.80 3.39 0.84
N VAL A 87 -0.43 3.31 2.11
CA VAL A 87 -0.36 2.04 2.86
C VAL A 87 -1.58 1.91 3.74
N VAL A 88 -2.17 0.72 3.75
CA VAL A 88 -3.33 0.40 4.59
C VAL A 88 -2.95 -0.69 5.58
N TYR A 89 -3.20 -0.43 6.86
CA TYR A 89 -2.93 -1.34 7.95
C TYR A 89 -4.21 -1.75 8.67
N GLY A 90 -4.16 -2.93 9.30
CA GLY A 90 -5.13 -3.33 10.32
C GLY A 90 -4.99 -2.51 11.61
N LYS A 91 -5.75 -2.90 12.63
CA LYS A 91 -5.81 -2.23 13.94
C LYS A 91 -4.44 -2.09 14.62
N ASP A 92 -3.51 -3.00 14.37
CA ASP A 92 -2.21 -3.09 15.02
C ASP A 92 -1.10 -2.22 14.38
N LYS A 93 -1.37 -1.57 13.24
CA LYS A 93 -0.37 -0.85 12.41
C LYS A 93 0.85 -1.69 12.01
N LYS A 94 0.74 -3.02 12.03
CA LYS A 94 1.82 -3.96 11.66
C LYS A 94 1.39 -4.91 10.56
N THR A 95 0.10 -5.25 10.53
CA THR A 95 -0.48 -6.09 9.49
C THR A 95 -0.83 -5.21 8.30
N ASP A 96 0.00 -5.26 7.26
CA ASP A 96 -0.23 -4.55 6.00
C ASP A 96 -1.40 -5.22 5.26
N LEU A 97 -2.51 -4.51 5.15
CA LEU A 97 -3.66 -4.93 4.33
C LEU A 97 -3.44 -4.63 2.85
N GLY A 98 -2.54 -3.69 2.53
CA GLY A 98 -2.12 -3.38 1.17
C GLY A 98 -1.25 -2.14 1.08
N SER A 99 -0.44 -2.06 0.02
CA SER A 99 0.35 -0.89 -0.35
C SER A 99 0.02 -0.54 -1.81
N PHE A 100 -0.31 0.71 -2.08
CA PHE A 100 -0.91 1.13 -3.34
C PHE A 100 -0.23 2.37 -3.90
N THR A 101 0.07 2.33 -5.20
CA THR A 101 0.61 3.41 -6.03
C THR A 101 0.16 3.19 -7.48
N GLY A 102 0.24 4.21 -8.32
CA GLY A 102 -0.24 4.21 -9.71
C GLY A 102 -1.59 4.93 -9.90
N PHE A 103 -2.15 4.75 -11.10
CA PHE A 103 -3.36 5.44 -11.59
C PHE A 103 -4.57 4.53 -11.77
N GLU A 104 -4.43 3.22 -11.53
CA GLU A 104 -5.53 2.27 -11.58
C GLU A 104 -6.16 2.11 -10.22
N ASN A 105 -7.49 2.05 -10.16
CA ASN A 105 -8.22 1.84 -8.91
C ASN A 105 -7.89 0.46 -8.33
N PRO A 106 -7.29 0.41 -7.12
CA PRO A 106 -7.02 -0.85 -6.47
C PRO A 106 -8.29 -1.63 -6.12
N LYS A 107 -8.13 -2.93 -5.90
CA LYS A 107 -9.22 -3.77 -5.39
C LYS A 107 -9.65 -3.30 -4.00
N PRO A 108 -10.94 -3.46 -3.64
CA PRO A 108 -11.40 -3.17 -2.30
C PRO A 108 -10.62 -3.96 -1.25
N ILE A 109 -10.62 -3.47 -0.02
CA ILE A 109 -10.00 -4.13 1.12
C ILE A 109 -11.01 -4.26 2.24
N VAL A 110 -10.82 -5.26 3.10
CA VAL A 110 -11.63 -5.46 4.30
C VAL A 110 -10.71 -5.63 5.50
N SER A 111 -11.11 -5.12 6.67
CA SER A 111 -10.40 -5.33 7.92
C SER A 111 -10.27 -6.83 8.25
N ASN A 112 -9.25 -7.21 9.03
CA ASN A 112 -9.07 -8.60 9.48
C ASN A 112 -10.30 -9.09 10.27
N GLU A 113 -10.43 -10.41 10.39
CA GLU A 113 -11.48 -11.01 11.20
C GLU A 113 -11.36 -10.57 12.66
N GLY A 114 -12.47 -10.11 13.25
CA GLY A 114 -12.50 -9.58 14.62
C GLY A 114 -11.96 -8.16 14.77
N GLU A 115 -11.49 -7.51 13.71
CA GLU A 115 -11.02 -6.13 13.73
C GLU A 115 -12.07 -5.15 13.20
N ASN A 116 -12.28 -4.08 13.96
CA ASN A 116 -13.22 -2.99 13.68
C ASN A 116 -12.52 -1.64 13.44
N GLU A 117 -11.22 -1.64 13.10
CA GLU A 117 -10.42 -0.45 12.84
C GLU A 117 -9.48 -0.66 11.64
N ILE A 118 -9.37 0.34 10.76
CA ILE A 118 -8.40 0.41 9.67
C ILE A 118 -7.60 1.71 9.80
N ARG A 119 -6.31 1.63 9.49
CA ARG A 119 -5.39 2.78 9.44
C ARG A 119 -4.88 2.98 8.02
N LEU A 120 -4.91 4.20 7.53
CA LEU A 120 -4.33 4.57 6.25
C LEU A 120 -3.14 5.50 6.51
N LEU A 121 -2.06 5.31 5.79
CA LEU A 121 -0.89 6.17 5.81
C LEU A 121 -0.58 6.60 4.37
N PHE A 122 -0.74 7.89 4.10
CA PHE A 122 -0.39 8.48 2.83
C PHE A 122 0.93 9.25 2.97
N GLY A 123 1.95 8.78 2.27
CA GLY A 123 3.27 9.39 2.24
C GLY A 123 3.61 9.85 0.84
N THR A 124 4.06 11.10 0.70
CA THR A 124 4.54 11.64 -0.58
C THR A 124 6.00 12.06 -0.49
N ASP A 125 6.73 11.94 -1.59
CA ASP A 125 8.12 12.34 -1.73
C ASP A 125 8.26 13.83 -2.04
N SER A 126 9.40 14.28 -2.58
CA SER A 126 9.61 15.70 -2.95
C SER A 126 9.49 15.96 -4.46
N MET A 127 8.82 15.07 -5.18
CA MET A 127 8.68 15.05 -6.63
C MET A 127 7.19 14.99 -7.05
N ILE A 128 6.91 14.59 -8.29
CA ILE A 128 5.65 14.85 -9.02
C ILE A 128 4.42 14.33 -8.27
N ALA A 129 3.42 15.19 -8.07
CA ALA A 129 2.14 14.79 -7.49
C ALA A 129 1.08 14.35 -8.53
N GLY A 130 0.28 13.35 -8.18
CA GLY A 130 -0.96 12.94 -8.84
C GLY A 130 -2.21 13.68 -8.33
N ARG A 131 -3.40 13.24 -8.77
CA ARG A 131 -4.69 13.77 -8.28
C ARG A 131 -5.02 13.30 -6.85
N GLY A 132 -4.38 12.24 -6.38
CA GLY A 132 -4.59 11.66 -5.06
C GLY A 132 -5.64 10.55 -5.08
N PHE A 133 -6.42 10.44 -4.00
CA PHE A 133 -7.39 9.35 -3.88
C PHE A 133 -8.72 9.79 -3.29
N LEU A 134 -9.76 9.03 -3.66
CA LEU A 134 -11.08 9.05 -3.04
C LEU A 134 -11.49 7.63 -2.70
N LEU A 135 -11.70 7.38 -1.42
CA LEU A 135 -12.12 6.10 -0.87
C LEU A 135 -13.54 6.23 -0.31
N GLU A 136 -14.32 5.17 -0.43
CA GLU A 136 -15.59 4.99 0.25
C GLU A 136 -15.45 3.88 1.28
N TYR A 137 -15.93 4.10 2.51
CA TYR A 137 -15.94 3.08 3.55
C TYR A 137 -17.36 2.74 3.99
N GLU A 138 -17.54 1.48 4.37
CA GLU A 138 -18.76 0.98 5.01
C GLU A 138 -18.41 -0.05 6.07
N SER A 139 -19.29 -0.22 7.06
CA SER A 139 -19.13 -1.27 8.07
C SER A 139 -20.41 -2.07 8.29
N GLY A 140 -20.23 -3.30 8.79
CA GLY A 140 -21.33 -4.20 9.11
C GLY A 140 -20.84 -5.56 9.61
N PRO A 141 -21.74 -6.38 10.19
CA PRO A 141 -21.38 -7.67 10.77
C PRO A 141 -21.01 -8.73 9.72
N ASN A 142 -21.54 -8.62 8.50
CA ASN A 142 -21.32 -9.56 7.40
C ASN A 142 -20.58 -8.92 6.23
N ILE A 143 -19.73 -7.93 6.50
CA ILE A 143 -18.91 -7.30 5.47
C ILE A 143 -17.88 -8.32 4.98
N GLN A 144 -17.93 -8.61 3.68
CA GLN A 144 -17.04 -9.50 2.95
C GLN A 144 -16.39 -8.75 1.79
N LEU A 145 -15.20 -9.20 1.41
CA LEU A 145 -14.50 -8.61 0.28
C LEU A 145 -15.21 -9.00 -1.02
N CYS A 146 -15.43 -10.30 -1.18
CA CYS A 146 -16.11 -10.90 -2.30
C CYS A 146 -17.63 -10.95 -2.12
N ASP A 147 -18.35 -11.05 -3.23
CA ASP A 147 -19.81 -11.19 -3.22
C ASP A 147 -20.26 -12.53 -2.64
N SER A 148 -21.54 -12.61 -2.25
CA SER A 148 -22.12 -13.85 -1.72
C SER A 148 -21.97 -15.00 -2.74
N GLY A 149 -21.32 -16.08 -2.31
CA GLY A 149 -21.05 -17.25 -3.15
C GLY A 149 -19.64 -17.27 -3.79
N TYR A 150 -18.81 -16.27 -3.51
CA TYR A 150 -17.38 -16.26 -3.87
C TYR A 150 -16.50 -16.42 -2.61
N LEU A 151 -15.29 -16.92 -2.82
CA LEU A 151 -14.23 -17.11 -1.83
C LEU A 151 -13.08 -16.13 -2.12
N GLU A 152 -12.34 -15.78 -1.07
CA GLU A 152 -11.25 -14.79 -1.13
C GLU A 152 -9.90 -15.50 -1.40
N CYS A 153 -9.16 -15.02 -2.41
CA CYS A 153 -7.78 -15.41 -2.70
C CYS A 153 -6.78 -14.67 -1.77
N ALA A 154 -5.53 -15.12 -1.70
CA ALA A 154 -4.50 -14.46 -0.88
C ALA A 154 -4.19 -13.05 -1.40
N ASN A 155 -4.17 -12.85 -2.73
CA ASN A 155 -4.03 -11.53 -3.36
C ASN A 155 -5.30 -10.67 -3.36
N ARG A 156 -6.38 -11.12 -2.70
CA ARG A 156 -7.70 -10.45 -2.59
C ARG A 156 -8.54 -10.49 -3.88
N ASN A 157 -8.22 -11.36 -4.83
CA ASN A 157 -9.15 -11.72 -5.89
C ASN A 157 -10.27 -12.64 -5.36
N CYS A 158 -11.28 -12.87 -6.20
CA CYS A 158 -12.46 -13.62 -5.84
C CYS A 158 -12.67 -14.77 -6.83
N TYR A 159 -12.81 -15.98 -6.31
CA TYR A 159 -13.10 -17.19 -7.09
C TYR A 159 -14.34 -17.89 -6.54
N LYS A 160 -14.97 -18.75 -7.32
CA LYS A 160 -16.14 -19.50 -6.88
C LYS A 160 -15.74 -20.82 -6.22
N PRO A 161 -16.59 -21.41 -5.35
CA PRO A 161 -16.33 -22.71 -4.76
C PRO A 161 -16.05 -23.84 -5.76
N ASP A 162 -16.63 -23.79 -6.96
CA ASP A 162 -16.39 -24.76 -8.05
C ASP A 162 -15.06 -24.54 -8.79
N GLN A 163 -14.42 -23.39 -8.58
CA GLN A 163 -13.09 -23.08 -9.12
C GLN A 163 -11.96 -23.54 -8.20
N LYS A 164 -12.27 -23.98 -6.99
CA LYS A 164 -11.26 -24.55 -6.10
C LYS A 164 -10.76 -25.89 -6.63
N CYS A 165 -9.44 -26.04 -6.77
CA CYS A 165 -8.81 -27.27 -7.23
C CYS A 165 -9.34 -27.76 -8.59
N ASN A 166 -9.61 -26.85 -9.53
CA ASN A 166 -10.05 -27.18 -10.88
C ASN A 166 -8.88 -27.26 -11.89
N GLY A 167 -7.66 -26.92 -11.44
CA GLY A 167 -6.45 -26.87 -12.23
C GLY A 167 -6.22 -25.55 -12.96
N VAL A 168 -7.06 -24.53 -12.81
CA VAL A 168 -6.91 -23.22 -13.45
C VAL A 168 -6.60 -22.20 -12.36
N ASP A 169 -5.62 -21.33 -12.60
CA ASP A 169 -5.32 -20.23 -11.67
C ASP A 169 -6.25 -19.04 -11.96
N GLU A 170 -7.44 -19.03 -11.37
CA GLU A 170 -8.38 -17.92 -11.49
C GLU A 170 -8.08 -16.78 -10.53
N CYS A 171 -7.41 -17.10 -9.42
CA CYS A 171 -6.90 -16.08 -8.52
C CYS A 171 -5.76 -15.25 -9.16
N GLY A 172 -5.05 -15.78 -10.16
CA GLY A 172 -3.82 -15.20 -10.71
C GLY A 172 -2.66 -15.20 -9.70
N ASP A 173 -2.79 -15.97 -8.62
CA ASP A 173 -1.80 -16.24 -7.59
C ASP A 173 -1.91 -17.69 -7.09
N GLY A 174 -2.51 -18.60 -7.84
CA GLY A 174 -2.65 -20.01 -7.50
C GLY A 174 -3.32 -20.35 -6.16
N THR A 175 -3.89 -19.39 -5.41
CA THR A 175 -4.47 -19.64 -4.07
C THR A 175 -5.60 -20.68 -4.14
N ASP A 176 -6.39 -20.63 -5.20
CA ASP A 176 -7.48 -21.56 -5.51
C ASP A 176 -7.00 -22.99 -5.79
N GLU A 177 -5.73 -23.16 -6.17
CA GLU A 177 -5.11 -24.43 -6.52
C GLU A 177 -4.13 -24.98 -5.46
N GLU A 178 -4.02 -24.31 -4.31
CA GLU A 178 -3.16 -24.78 -3.22
C GLU A 178 -3.72 -26.04 -2.54
N ASN A 179 -2.81 -26.97 -2.20
CA ASN A 179 -3.11 -28.24 -1.49
C ASN A 179 -4.07 -29.19 -2.24
N CYS A 180 -4.15 -29.09 -3.56
CA CYS A 180 -5.10 -29.86 -4.37
C CYS A 180 -4.55 -31.20 -4.91
N ASN A 181 -3.25 -31.49 -4.73
CA ASN A 181 -2.56 -32.66 -5.31
C ASN A 181 -2.71 -32.80 -6.85
N ILE A 182 -3.09 -31.72 -7.53
CA ILE A 182 -3.15 -31.62 -9.00
C ILE A 182 -2.16 -30.55 -9.47
N PRO A 183 -1.56 -30.71 -10.66
CA PRO A 183 -0.74 -29.67 -11.24
C PRO A 183 -1.62 -28.50 -11.69
N VAL A 184 -1.20 -27.27 -11.36
CA VAL A 184 -1.80 -26.05 -11.92
C VAL A 184 -1.58 -26.05 -13.43
N ILE A 185 -2.67 -26.04 -14.18
CA ILE A 185 -2.70 -25.77 -15.62
C ILE A 185 -2.57 -24.26 -15.76
N ILE A 186 -1.32 -23.79 -15.79
CA ILE A 186 -1.03 -22.46 -16.28
C ILE A 186 -1.39 -22.52 -17.77
N GLU A 187 -2.56 -21.99 -18.16
CA GLU A 187 -2.80 -21.69 -19.56
C GLU A 187 -1.59 -20.88 -20.03
N PRO A 188 -0.89 -21.28 -21.10
CA PRO A 188 0.38 -20.68 -21.43
C PRO A 188 0.14 -19.27 -21.97
N GLU A 189 0.04 -18.29 -21.09
CA GLU A 189 0.79 -17.07 -21.32
C GLU A 189 2.26 -17.49 -21.34
N GLU A 190 2.97 -17.14 -22.41
CA GLU A 190 4.34 -17.53 -22.71
C GLU A 190 5.30 -17.10 -21.57
N CYS A 191 5.35 -17.88 -20.48
CA CYS A 191 6.21 -17.59 -19.35
C CYS A 191 7.63 -18.08 -19.64
N GLY A 192 8.63 -17.37 -19.12
CA GLY A 192 10.04 -17.71 -19.36
C GLY A 192 10.55 -17.39 -20.77
N VAL A 193 9.78 -16.69 -21.60
CA VAL A 193 10.27 -16.12 -22.87
C VAL A 193 11.04 -14.82 -22.59
N GLN A 194 12.17 -14.65 -23.26
CA GLN A 194 13.01 -13.46 -23.13
C GLN A 194 12.64 -12.45 -24.21
N ASP A 195 12.13 -11.28 -23.81
CA ASP A 195 11.92 -10.16 -24.75
C ASP A 195 13.25 -9.65 -25.33
N ILE A 196 14.32 -9.74 -24.54
CA ILE A 196 15.67 -9.34 -24.92
C ILE A 196 16.56 -10.57 -24.86
N THR A 197 17.04 -11.02 -26.00
CA THR A 197 17.97 -12.17 -26.07
C THR A 197 19.29 -11.84 -25.36
N PRO A 198 19.71 -12.64 -24.37
CA PRO A 198 20.95 -12.41 -23.63
C PRO A 198 22.15 -12.70 -24.52
N LYS A 199 23.19 -11.87 -24.37
CA LYS A 199 24.50 -12.15 -24.96
C LYS A 199 25.22 -13.19 -24.12
N THR A 200 24.99 -14.47 -24.43
CA THR A 200 25.69 -15.57 -23.75
C THR A 200 26.93 -15.97 -24.53
N ILE A 201 28.05 -16.18 -23.82
CA ILE A 201 29.32 -16.65 -24.38
C ILE A 201 29.34 -18.16 -24.71
N TYR A 202 28.17 -18.80 -24.87
CA TYR A 202 28.07 -20.22 -25.20
C TYR A 202 28.57 -20.50 -26.62
N ASP A 203 29.89 -20.51 -26.77
CA ASP A 203 30.60 -21.34 -27.72
C ASP A 203 30.58 -22.77 -27.14
N PRO A 204 29.99 -23.77 -27.83
CA PRO A 204 29.96 -25.16 -27.40
C PRO A 204 31.34 -25.78 -27.09
N SER A 205 32.44 -25.09 -27.43
CA SER A 205 33.81 -25.57 -27.26
C SER A 205 34.58 -25.00 -26.06
N SER A 206 33.98 -24.11 -25.25
CA SER A 206 34.67 -23.41 -24.15
C SER A 206 33.90 -23.48 -22.83
N ASP A 207 34.43 -24.25 -21.88
CA ASP A 207 33.86 -24.47 -20.52
C ASP A 207 34.25 -23.37 -19.51
N ARG A 208 34.58 -22.15 -19.98
CA ARG A 208 35.23 -21.15 -19.15
C ARG A 208 34.22 -20.22 -18.45
N MET A 209 33.87 -20.60 -17.23
CA MET A 209 33.03 -19.84 -16.26
C MET A 209 33.80 -18.73 -15.50
N VAL A 210 34.83 -18.09 -16.08
CA VAL A 210 35.61 -17.02 -15.40
C VAL A 210 35.93 -15.86 -16.35
N GLY A 211 35.48 -14.65 -15.96
CA GLY A 211 35.63 -13.41 -16.70
C GLY A 211 34.42 -13.03 -17.57
N GLY A 212 33.20 -13.36 -17.11
CA GLY A 212 31.96 -13.06 -17.83
C GLY A 212 31.77 -11.58 -18.17
N GLU A 213 30.90 -11.31 -19.14
CA GLU A 213 30.54 -9.94 -19.54
C GLU A 213 29.28 -9.48 -18.77
N PRO A 214 29.13 -8.17 -18.52
CA PRO A 214 27.88 -7.63 -18.00
C PRO A 214 26.69 -8.07 -18.87
N ALA A 215 25.65 -8.60 -18.23
CA ALA A 215 24.44 -8.98 -18.94
C ALA A 215 23.79 -7.76 -19.59
N ILE A 216 23.12 -7.98 -20.73
CA ILE A 216 22.28 -6.94 -21.33
C ILE A 216 21.18 -6.62 -20.30
N PRO A 217 20.97 -5.36 -19.92
CA PRO A 217 19.90 -4.99 -19.00
C PRO A 217 18.57 -5.60 -19.42
N ASN A 218 17.83 -6.16 -18.46
CA ASN A 218 16.53 -6.82 -18.65
C ASN A 218 16.52 -8.10 -19.52
N SER A 219 17.67 -8.60 -20.00
CA SER A 219 17.72 -9.88 -20.75
C SER A 219 17.49 -11.14 -19.90
N TRP A 220 17.50 -10.99 -18.57
CA TRP A 220 17.17 -12.04 -17.61
C TRP A 220 16.05 -11.54 -16.67
N PRO A 221 14.81 -11.45 -17.16
CA PRO A 221 13.73 -10.75 -16.45
C PRO A 221 13.33 -11.42 -15.14
N TRP A 222 13.61 -12.72 -14.98
CA TRP A 222 13.35 -13.49 -13.76
C TRP A 222 14.47 -13.45 -12.72
N GLN A 223 15.57 -12.68 -12.93
CA GLN A 223 16.64 -12.58 -11.93
C GLN A 223 16.19 -11.73 -10.74
N VAL A 224 16.23 -12.32 -9.54
CA VAL A 224 15.81 -11.65 -8.29
C VAL A 224 17.02 -11.30 -7.42
N SER A 225 16.93 -10.15 -6.75
CA SER A 225 17.87 -9.68 -5.72
C SER A 225 17.18 -9.72 -4.37
N LEU A 226 17.59 -10.64 -3.48
CA LEU A 226 17.06 -10.74 -2.12
C LEU A 226 17.78 -9.73 -1.23
N GLN A 227 17.00 -8.89 -0.53
CA GLN A 227 17.51 -7.78 0.27
C GLN A 227 17.05 -7.88 1.74
N SER A 228 17.92 -7.50 2.67
CA SER A 228 17.60 -7.45 4.10
C SER A 228 17.37 -6.01 4.55
N ARG A 229 16.24 -5.78 5.26
CA ARG A 229 15.84 -4.47 5.82
C ARG A 229 16.84 -3.92 6.85
N GLY A 230 17.72 -4.75 7.42
CA GLY A 230 18.71 -4.34 8.43
C GLY A 230 20.05 -3.84 7.86
N SER A 231 20.25 -3.95 6.55
CA SER A 231 21.43 -3.45 5.83
C SER A 231 21.08 -2.16 5.08
N GLN A 232 22.06 -1.26 4.93
CA GLN A 232 21.94 0.03 4.21
C GLN A 232 21.29 -0.12 2.82
N PHE A 233 20.91 1.00 2.18
CA PHE A 233 20.38 1.04 0.80
C PHE A 233 21.07 0.02 -0.12
N ASN A 234 20.27 -0.83 -0.78
CA ASN A 234 20.73 -2.00 -1.57
C ASN A 234 21.38 -3.13 -0.75
N GLY A 235 20.80 -3.51 0.39
CA GLY A 235 21.21 -4.61 1.26
C GLY A 235 21.06 -6.02 0.65
N HIS A 236 21.51 -6.20 -0.58
CA HIS A 236 21.55 -7.47 -1.29
C HIS A 236 22.41 -8.48 -0.52
N PHE A 237 21.85 -9.66 -0.29
CA PHE A 237 22.58 -10.75 0.38
C PHE A 237 22.53 -12.06 -0.41
N CYS A 238 21.53 -12.26 -1.28
CA CYS A 238 21.42 -13.45 -2.12
C CYS A 238 20.70 -13.18 -3.45
N GLY A 239 20.97 -14.03 -4.44
CA GLY A 239 20.21 -14.10 -5.69
C GLY A 239 19.05 -15.10 -5.62
N GLY A 240 18.11 -14.97 -6.53
CA GLY A 240 17.05 -15.95 -6.77
C GLY A 240 16.53 -15.90 -8.20
N SER A 241 15.60 -16.78 -8.52
CA SER A 241 14.90 -16.79 -9.81
C SER A 241 13.40 -16.85 -9.58
N LEU A 242 12.66 -15.97 -10.27
CA LEU A 242 11.20 -16.02 -10.30
C LEU A 242 10.78 -17.27 -11.08
N ILE A 243 10.07 -18.19 -10.43
CA ILE A 243 9.60 -19.43 -11.07
C ILE A 243 8.10 -19.37 -11.41
N ASN A 244 7.36 -18.45 -10.78
CA ASN A 244 6.02 -18.00 -11.14
C ASN A 244 5.75 -16.65 -10.44
N ASN A 245 4.55 -16.11 -10.59
CA ASN A 245 4.05 -14.87 -9.97
C ASN A 245 4.20 -14.78 -8.43
N GLN A 246 4.38 -15.90 -7.72
CA GLN A 246 4.41 -15.91 -6.25
C GLN A 246 5.72 -16.41 -5.65
N TRP A 247 6.45 -17.26 -6.38
CA TRP A 247 7.54 -18.03 -5.83
C TRP A 247 8.86 -17.59 -6.45
N VAL A 248 9.81 -17.30 -5.57
CA VAL A 248 11.22 -17.12 -5.90
C VAL A 248 11.98 -18.34 -5.43
N LEU A 249 12.65 -19.02 -6.35
CA LEU A 249 13.59 -20.08 -6.05
C LEU A 249 14.94 -19.46 -5.65
N THR A 250 15.46 -19.85 -4.50
CA THR A 250 16.79 -19.43 -4.02
C THR A 250 17.47 -20.58 -3.27
N ALA A 251 18.73 -20.41 -2.90
CA ALA A 251 19.45 -21.39 -2.12
C ALA A 251 18.93 -21.43 -0.67
N THR A 252 18.81 -22.62 -0.08
CA THR A 252 18.29 -22.78 1.30
C THR A 252 19.06 -21.95 2.33
N HIS A 253 20.38 -21.84 2.18
CA HIS A 253 21.24 -21.05 3.08
C HIS A 253 21.00 -19.54 3.00
N CYS A 254 20.21 -19.06 2.04
CA CYS A 254 19.75 -17.67 1.97
C CYS A 254 18.53 -17.41 2.86
N VAL A 255 17.78 -18.43 3.27
CA VAL A 255 16.51 -18.26 4.02
C VAL A 255 16.60 -18.83 5.43
N VAL A 256 17.16 -20.03 5.57
CA VAL A 256 17.32 -20.72 6.85
C VAL A 256 18.77 -21.19 6.91
N GLY A 257 19.60 -20.41 7.60
CA GLY A 257 20.99 -20.73 7.93
C GLY A 257 21.09 -21.27 9.35
#